data_AF-J9G6D2-F1
#
_entry.id   AF-J9G6D2-F1
#
_cell.length_a   1.000
_cell.length_b   1.000
_cell.length_c   1.000
_cell.angle_alpha   90.00
_cell.angle_beta   90.00
_cell.angle_gamma   90.00
#
_symmetry.space_group_name_H-M   'P 1'
#
loop_
_entity.id
_entity.type
_entity.pdbx_description
1 polymer ?
#
loop_
_entity_poly.entity_id
_entity_poly.type
_entity_poly.pdbx_seq_one_letter_code
_entity_poly.pdbx_strand_id
1 'polypeptide(L)' 'MKKSPNYRRNQTGSSLFENAQTLEALSKQGNPLEFISKMIDFEIFRPILESKLQIAERKSNAGRRPIDPVL' A
#
# COMPACT_ATOMS: atom_id res chain seq x y z
N MET A 1 -10.88 -26.11 -15.38
CA MET A 1 -9.90 -25.19 -15.99
C MET A 1 -9.59 -24.08 -15.00
N LYS A 2 -8.43 -24.08 -14.34
CA LYS A 2 -8.01 -22.98 -13.46
C LYS A 2 -7.27 -21.95 -14.32
N LYS A 3 -7.85 -20.76 -14.52
CA LYS A 3 -7.15 -19.65 -15.17
C LYS A 3 -6.18 -19.04 -14.15
N SER A 4 -4.89 -19.30 -14.29
CA SER A 4 -3.85 -18.54 -13.58
C SER A 4 -3.80 -17.12 -14.16
N PRO A 5 -3.75 -16.06 -13.32
CA PRO A 5 -3.50 -14.72 -13.83
C PRO A 5 -2.07 -14.68 -14.39
N ASN A 6 -1.95 -14.41 -15.68
CA ASN A 6 -0.67 -14.21 -16.35
C ASN A 6 -0.11 -12.85 -15.92
N TYR A 7 0.52 -12.78 -14.76
CA TYR A 7 1.39 -11.65 -14.46
C TYR A 7 2.61 -11.76 -15.38
N ARG A 8 2.67 -10.86 -16.36
CA ARG A 8 3.75 -10.77 -17.34
C ARG A 8 5.06 -10.57 -16.56
N ARG A 9 5.94 -11.57 -16.57
CA ARG A 9 7.27 -11.48 -15.96
C ARG A 9 8.13 -10.63 -16.89
N ASN A 10 8.26 -9.34 -16.62
CA ASN A 10 9.02 -8.42 -17.46
C ASN A 10 10.52 -8.63 -17.21
N GLN A 11 11.15 -9.47 -18.05
CA GLN A 11 12.60 -9.63 -18.15
C GLN A 11 13.19 -8.59 -19.11
N THR A 12 13.09 -7.31 -18.78
CA THR A 12 13.85 -6.19 -19.34
C THR A 12 13.47 -4.95 -18.53
N GLY A 13 14.44 -4.11 -18.18
CA GLY A 13 14.27 -3.01 -17.21
C GLY A 13 13.03 -2.16 -17.47
N SER A 14 12.29 -1.85 -16.40
CA SER A 14 11.01 -1.16 -16.51
C SER A 14 11.15 0.15 -17.28
N SER A 15 10.25 0.42 -18.22
CA SER A 15 10.21 1.72 -18.90
C SER A 15 10.03 2.85 -17.87
N LEU A 16 10.62 4.02 -18.12
CA LEU A 16 10.63 5.16 -17.18
C LEU A 16 9.24 5.53 -16.62
N PHE A 17 8.18 5.26 -17.38
CA PHE A 17 6.79 5.58 -17.02
C PHE A 17 5.90 4.36 -16.83
N GLU A 18 6.46 3.15 -16.82
CA GLU A 18 5.67 1.91 -16.73
C GLU A 18 4.81 1.86 -15.47
N ASN A 19 5.35 2.32 -14.33
CA ASN A 19 4.61 2.38 -13.07
C ASN A 19 3.42 3.34 -13.13
N ALA A 20 3.58 4.51 -13.74
CA ALA A 20 2.49 5.47 -13.88
C ALA A 20 1.39 4.94 -14.81
N GLN A 21 1.79 4.33 -15.93
CA GLN A 21 0.87 3.74 -16.91
C GLN A 21 0.10 2.54 -16.34
N THR A 22 0.77 1.69 -15.57
CA THR A 22 0.13 0.54 -14.91
C THR A 22 -0.85 0.97 -13.84
N LEU A 23 -0.51 1.98 -13.01
CA LEU A 23 -1.44 2.55 -12.04
C LEU A 23 -2.67 3.15 -12.72
N GLU A 24 -2.49 3.91 -13.80
CA GLU A 24 -3.60 4.49 -14.54
C GLU A 24 -4.52 3.42 -15.17
N ALA A 25 -3.92 2.34 -15.70
CA ALA A 25 -4.66 1.21 -16.24
C ALA A 25 -5.46 0.47 -15.14
N LEU A 26 -4.87 0.27 -13.96
CA LEU A 26 -5.53 -0.36 -12.82
C LEU A 26 -6.68 0.50 -12.28
N SER A 27 -6.49 1.82 -12.19
CA SER A 27 -7.54 2.76 -11.78
C SER A 27 -8.72 2.74 -12.75
N LYS A 28 -8.46 2.77 -14.07
CA LYS A 28 -9.49 2.67 -15.13
C LYS A 28 -10.27 1.36 -15.09
N GLN A 29 -9.66 0.27 -14.63
CA GLN A 29 -10.31 -1.03 -14.50
C GLN A 29 -11.23 -1.12 -13.25
N GLY A 30 -11.26 -0.08 -12.40
CA GLY A 30 -12.04 -0.05 -11.18
C GLY A 30 -11.28 -0.66 -10.01
N ASN A 31 -10.16 -0.05 -9.64
CA ASN A 31 -9.33 -0.49 -8.52
C ASN A 31 -10.14 -0.49 -7.20
N PRO A 32 -10.39 -1.66 -6.58
CA PRO A 32 -11.19 -1.72 -5.36
C PRO A 32 -10.51 -0.99 -4.18
N LEU A 33 -9.17 -0.88 -4.17
CA LEU A 33 -8.46 -0.16 -3.12
C LEU A 33 -8.71 1.36 -3.18
N GLU A 34 -8.80 1.93 -4.38
CA GLU A 34 -9.16 3.35 -4.56
C GLU A 34 -10.59 3.62 -4.13
N PHE A 35 -11.51 2.68 -4.39
CA PHE A 35 -12.89 2.80 -3.94
C PHE A 35 -12.97 2.75 -2.40
N ILE A 36 -12.30 1.78 -1.78
CA ILE A 36 -12.26 1.64 -0.33
C ILE A 36 -11.64 2.89 0.31
N SER A 37 -10.55 3.41 -0.24
CA SER A 37 -9.90 4.63 0.25
C SER A 37 -10.77 5.88 0.15
N LYS A 38 -11.72 5.93 -0.79
CA LYS A 38 -12.69 7.04 -0.89
C LYS A 38 -13.87 6.86 0.05
N MET A 39 -14.24 5.63 0.35
CA MET A 39 -15.45 5.30 1.11
C MET A 39 -15.19 5.27 2.62
N ILE A 40 -13.99 4.89 3.04
CA ILE A 40 -13.64 4.66 4.43
C ILE A 40 -12.62 5.69 4.88
N ASP A 41 -12.96 6.41 5.94
CA ASP A 41 -11.99 7.19 6.70
C ASP A 41 -11.14 6.25 7.57
N PHE A 42 -9.88 6.06 7.19
CA PHE A 42 -8.98 5.15 7.91
C PHE A 42 -8.54 5.67 9.27
N GLU A 43 -8.72 6.97 9.56
CA GLU A 43 -8.44 7.56 10.87
C GLU A 43 -9.27 6.91 11.99
N ILE A 44 -10.44 6.36 11.65
CA ILE A 44 -11.28 5.63 12.61
C ILE A 44 -10.54 4.42 13.20
N PHE A 45 -9.59 3.82 12.47
CA PHE A 45 -8.80 2.69 12.95
C PHE A 45 -7.55 3.10 13.74
N ARG A 46 -7.20 4.39 13.78
CA ARG A 46 -5.98 4.87 14.47
C ARG A 46 -5.85 4.35 15.90
N PRO A 47 -6.89 4.38 16.77
CA PRO A 47 -6.76 3.85 18.13
C PRO A 47 -6.40 2.36 18.17
N ILE A 48 -6.95 1.58 17.24
CA ILE A 48 -6.70 0.14 17.13
C ILE A 48 -5.26 -0.08 16.65
N LEU A 49 -4.87 0.63 15.58
CA LEU A 49 -3.54 0.51 14.99
C LEU A 49 -2.46 0.94 15.97
N GLU A 50 -2.63 2.08 16.64
CA GLU A 50 -1.68 2.56 17.65
C GLU A 50 -1.57 1.57 18.82
N SER A 51 -2.67 1.02 19.32
CA SER A 51 -2.61 0.05 20.42
C SER A 51 -1.82 -1.24 20.10
N LYS A 52 -1.69 -1.60 18.82
CA LYS A 52 -1.04 -2.84 18.36
C LYS A 52 0.31 -2.62 17.68
N LEU A 53 0.50 -1.47 17.05
CA LEU A 53 1.69 -1.13 16.27
C LEU A 53 2.60 -0.13 16.99
N GLN A 54 2.16 0.52 18.07
CA GLN A 54 3.07 1.31 18.89
C GLN A 54 4.19 0.40 19.41
N ILE A 55 5.37 0.62 18.85
CA ILE A 55 6.61 0.07 19.34
C ILE A 55 6.83 0.72 20.70
N ALA A 56 7.04 -0.10 21.74
CA ALA A 56 7.26 0.35 23.11
C ALA A 56 8.26 1.52 23.20
N GLU A 57 8.17 2.30 24.28
CA GLU A 57 9.05 3.45 24.51
C GLU A 57 10.51 3.13 24.20
N ARG A 58 11.08 3.90 23.28
CA ARG A 58 12.45 3.66 22.85
C ARG A 58 13.41 4.02 23.96
N LYS A 59 14.33 3.10 24.27
CA LYS A 59 15.44 3.38 25.19
C LYS A 59 16.46 4.38 24.62
N SER A 60 16.54 4.53 23.30
CA SER A 60 17.46 5.47 22.63
C SER A 60 16.95 5.92 21.26
N ASN A 61 17.53 7.00 20.72
CA ASN A 61 17.22 7.52 19.38
C ASN A 61 17.87 6.72 18.23
N ALA A 62 18.38 5.51 18.52
CA ALA A 62 18.96 4.64 17.51
C ALA A 62 17.89 3.86 16.75
N GLY A 63 18.14 3.59 15.47
CA GLY A 63 17.28 2.75 14.62
C GLY A 63 16.23 3.52 13.82
N ARG A 64 15.27 2.78 13.25
CA ARG A 64 14.24 3.32 12.36
C ARG A 64 13.20 4.10 13.16
N ARG A 65 12.91 5.33 12.73
CA ARG A 65 11.81 6.15 13.27
C ARG A 65 10.47 5.43 13.10
N PRO A 66 9.47 5.68 13.99
CA PRO A 66 8.16 5.10 13.83
C PRO A 66 7.58 5.62 12.52
N ILE A 67 6.74 4.79 11.91
CA ILE A 67 5.97 5.17 10.74
C ILE A 67 4.58 5.55 11.26
N ASP A 68 3.95 6.54 10.62
CA ASP A 68 2.53 6.79 10.88
C ASP A 68 1.74 5.53 10.47
N PRO A 69 0.93 4.96 11.37
CA PRO A 69 0.11 3.79 11.04
C PRO A 69 -0.98 4.08 10.00
N VAL A 70 -1.34 5.35 9.78
CA VAL A 70 -2.30 5.78 8.74
C VAL A 70 -1.53 6.58 7.68
N LEU A 71 -1.81 6.30 6.40
CA LEU A 71 -1.15 6.89 5.22
C LEU A 71 -1.89 8.10 4.68
#